data_AF-A0A814DQ34-F1
#
_entry.id   AF-A0A814DQ34-F1
#
_cell.length_a   1.000
_cell.length_b   1.000
_cell.length_c   1.000
_cell.angle_alpha   90.00
_cell.angle_beta   90.00
_cell.angle_gamma   90.00
#
_symmetry.space_group_name_H-M   'P 1'
#
loop_
_entity.id
_entity.type
_entity.pdbx_description
1 polymer ?
#
loop_
_entity_poly.entity_id
_entity_poly.type
_entity_poly.pdbx_seq_one_letter_code
_entity_poly.pdbx_strand_id
1 'polypeptide(L)'
;MALSASSSHSSKSYERKYYEYERSPYSFVTPSALIYQATDRIQSLSKPKIRKDTTIREGYSRYISNPAYSGVSKAATNAECSSHLSNLALPLERRESYQFELPLPRPVSRSALRYQATERINELALPRKQSSTH
;
A
#
# COMPACT_ATOMS: atom_id res chain seq x y z
N MET A 1 44.55 -30.51 -3.92
CA MET A 1 44.46 -29.09 -3.53
C MET A 1 43.47 -28.42 -4.47
N ALA A 2 42.26 -28.11 -4.00
CA ALA A 2 41.22 -27.48 -4.80
C ALA A 2 41.35 -25.95 -4.70
N LEU A 3 41.47 -25.27 -5.85
CA LEU A 3 41.53 -23.81 -5.93
C LEU A 3 40.10 -23.26 -5.87
N SER A 4 39.83 -22.43 -4.86
CA SER A 4 38.55 -21.75 -4.65
C SER A 4 38.38 -20.60 -5.63
N ALA A 5 37.33 -20.64 -6.44
CA ALA A 5 36.91 -19.53 -7.30
C ALA A 5 36.25 -18.45 -6.44
N SER A 6 36.86 -17.26 -6.37
CA SER A 6 36.29 -16.08 -5.74
C SER A 6 35.24 -15.44 -6.65
N SER A 7 33.97 -15.57 -6.28
CA SER A 7 32.84 -14.94 -6.97
C SER A 7 32.82 -13.43 -6.70
N SER A 8 33.24 -12.64 -7.68
CA SER A 8 33.17 -11.17 -7.65
C SER A 8 31.72 -10.71 -7.79
N HIS A 9 31.11 -10.32 -6.67
CA HIS A 9 29.79 -9.73 -6.67
C HIS A 9 29.89 -8.29 -7.20
N SER A 10 29.43 -8.07 -8.44
CA SER A 10 29.26 -6.75 -9.02
C SER A 10 28.14 -6.01 -8.25
N SER A 11 28.53 -5.05 -7.41
CA SER A 11 27.60 -4.16 -6.74
C SER A 11 26.97 -3.21 -7.75
N LYS A 12 25.67 -3.38 -8.01
CA LYS A 12 24.88 -2.41 -8.78
C LYS A 12 24.89 -1.08 -8.04
N SER A 13 25.57 -0.08 -8.57
CA SER A 13 25.49 1.30 -8.10
C SER A 13 24.12 1.87 -8.50
N TYR A 14 23.25 2.06 -7.52
CA TYR A 14 22.01 2.78 -7.76
C TYR A 14 22.28 4.28 -7.72
N GLU A 15 22.03 4.95 -8.85
CA GLU A 15 22.08 6.41 -8.94
C GLU A 15 20.96 7.01 -8.07
N ARG A 16 21.35 7.80 -7.06
CA ARG A 16 20.42 8.44 -6.14
C ARG A 16 19.79 9.63 -6.86
N LYS A 17 18.57 9.46 -7.39
CA LYS A 17 17.80 10.57 -7.95
C LYS A 17 17.44 11.55 -6.83
N TYR A 18 18.01 12.74 -6.86
CA TYR A 18 17.62 13.84 -5.97
C TYR A 18 16.26 14.34 -6.44
N TYR A 19 15.26 14.26 -5.57
CA TYR A 19 13.97 14.88 -5.82
C TYR A 19 14.11 16.38 -5.59
N GLU A 20 13.91 17.16 -6.65
CA GLU A 20 13.79 18.61 -6.55
C GLU A 20 12.40 18.93 -5.99
N TYR A 21 12.36 19.51 -4.80
CA TYR A 21 11.10 19.90 -4.17
C TYR A 21 10.63 21.22 -4.79
N GLU A 22 9.41 21.26 -5.32
CA GLU A 22 8.78 22.49 -5.85
C GLU A 22 8.67 23.62 -4.82
N ARG A 23 8.81 23.30 -3.53
CA ARG A 23 8.85 24.27 -2.43
C ARG A 23 10.05 24.01 -1.54
N SER A 24 10.69 25.09 -1.12
CA SER A 24 11.77 25.04 -0.12
C SER A 24 11.29 24.32 1.14
N PRO A 25 12.06 23.37 1.68
CA PRO A 25 11.75 22.73 2.97
C PRO A 25 11.93 23.70 4.15
N TYR A 26 12.53 24.88 3.90
CA TYR A 26 12.73 25.92 4.90
C TYR A 26 11.61 26.95 4.83
N SER A 27 11.08 27.31 5.99
CA SER A 27 10.14 28.42 6.14
C SER A 27 10.81 29.57 6.92
N PHE A 28 10.45 30.80 6.59
CA PHE A 28 10.90 31.98 7.33
C PHE A 28 10.05 32.13 8.59
N VAL A 29 10.69 32.11 9.76
CA VAL A 29 10.06 32.39 11.04
C VAL A 29 10.28 33.87 11.37
N THR A 30 9.21 34.59 11.71
CA THR A 30 9.33 36.01 12.07
C THR A 30 10.04 36.16 13.43
N PRO A 31 10.79 37.26 13.67
CA PRO A 31 11.44 37.49 14.96
C PRO A 31 10.46 37.46 16.14
N SER A 32 9.24 37.96 15.95
CA SER A 32 8.18 37.94 16.96
C SER A 32 7.73 36.52 17.33
N ALA A 33 7.74 35.58 16.37
CA ALA A 33 7.42 34.18 16.64
C ALA A 33 8.54 33.46 17.42
N LEU A 34 9.80 33.87 17.24
CA LEU A 34 10.93 33.30 18.00
C LEU A 34 10.89 33.66 19.50
N ILE A 35 10.38 34.85 19.83
CA ILE A 35 10.27 35.33 21.22
C ILE A 35 8.89 35.07 21.86
N TYR A 36 7.98 34.44 21.12
CA TYR A 36 6.61 34.24 21.58
C TYR A 36 6.54 33.24 22.74
N GLN A 37 5.81 33.60 23.80
CA GLN A 37 5.51 32.69 24.91
C GLN A 37 4.17 31.99 24.68
N ALA A 38 4.19 30.65 24.69
CA ALA A 38 2.99 29.84 24.48
C ALA A 38 1.98 30.03 25.63
N THR A 39 0.70 30.20 25.27
CA THR A 39 -0.41 30.28 26.24
C THR A 39 -0.63 28.94 26.94
N ASP A 40 -1.26 28.97 28.12
CA ASP A 40 -1.56 27.77 28.91
C ASP A 40 -2.34 26.71 28.11
N ARG A 41 -3.24 27.15 27.23
CA ARG A 41 -3.95 26.24 26.32
C ARG A 41 -3.00 25.54 25.35
N ILE A 42 -2.07 26.27 24.73
CA ILE A 42 -1.08 25.68 23.82
C ILE A 42 -0.16 24.72 24.59
N GLN A 43 0.27 25.10 25.80
CA GLN A 43 1.08 24.25 26.68
C GLN A 43 0.36 22.98 27.13
N SER A 44 -0.96 23.03 27.34
CA SER A 44 -1.76 21.84 27.66
C SER A 44 -1.94 20.92 26.47
N LEU A 45 -2.14 21.49 25.27
CA LEU A 45 -2.25 20.73 24.02
C LEU A 45 -0.93 20.12 23.56
N SER A 46 0.21 20.73 23.91
CA SER A 46 1.54 20.18 23.59
C SER A 46 1.91 18.96 24.44
N LYS A 47 1.21 18.72 25.56
CA LYS A 47 1.41 17.51 26.38
C LYS A 47 0.88 16.28 25.64
N PRO A 48 1.56 15.13 25.71
CA PRO A 48 1.07 13.91 25.08
C PRO A 48 -0.29 13.51 25.68
N LYS A 49 -1.24 13.15 24.82
CA LYS A 49 -2.55 12.65 25.25
C LYS A 49 -2.39 11.24 25.82
N ILE A 50 -2.39 11.12 27.14
CA ILE A 50 -2.40 9.85 27.85
C ILE A 50 -3.82 9.25 27.70
N ARG A 51 -3.96 8.16 26.94
CA ARG A 51 -5.22 7.41 26.87
C ARG A 51 -5.35 6.56 28.13
N LYS A 52 -6.51 6.58 28.79
CA LYS A 52 -6.83 5.70 29.92
C LYS A 52 -7.21 4.28 29.48
N ASP A 53 -7.05 3.98 28.18
CA ASP A 53 -7.38 2.69 27.60
C ASP A 53 -6.36 1.66 28.13
N THR A 54 -6.75 0.97 29.20
CA THR A 54 -6.02 -0.12 29.86
C THR A 54 -5.72 -1.32 28.95
N THR A 55 -6.18 -1.29 27.71
CA THR A 55 -5.90 -2.32 26.69
C THR A 55 -4.51 -2.17 26.06
N ILE A 56 -3.91 -0.97 26.09
CA ILE A 56 -2.54 -0.76 25.65
C ILE A 56 -1.66 -0.79 26.89
N ARG A 57 -1.21 -1.99 27.25
CA ARG A 57 -0.25 -2.24 28.33
C ARG A 57 0.95 -1.30 28.15
N GLU A 58 1.31 -0.53 29.18
CA GLU A 58 2.50 0.32 29.19
C GLU A 58 3.71 -0.52 28.72
N GLY A 59 4.34 -0.13 27.61
CA GLY A 59 5.41 -0.91 26.96
C GLY A 59 5.11 -1.38 25.53
N TYR A 60 3.86 -1.28 25.06
CA TYR A 60 3.52 -1.44 23.64
C TYR A 60 3.94 -0.22 22.82
N SER A 61 5.25 0.00 22.69
CA SER A 61 5.73 0.79 21.58
C SER A 61 5.54 -0.04 20.31
N ARG A 62 4.79 0.49 19.33
CA ARG A 62 4.76 -0.05 17.95
C ARG A 62 6.16 -0.13 17.31
N TYR A 63 7.17 0.45 17.95
CA TYR A 63 8.55 0.57 17.48
C TYR A 63 9.56 -0.17 18.36
N ILE A 64 9.15 -0.79 19.47
CA ILE A 64 10.03 -1.66 20.26
C ILE A 64 9.50 -3.08 20.09
N SER A 65 10.02 -3.77 19.07
CA SER A 65 9.87 -5.22 18.95
C SER A 65 10.65 -5.87 20.10
N ASN A 66 10.06 -5.95 21.29
CA ASN A 66 10.57 -6.83 22.33
C ASN A 66 10.03 -8.25 22.01
N PRO A 67 10.87 -9.20 21.57
CA PRO A 67 10.42 -10.54 21.21
C PRO A 67 9.78 -11.29 22.38
N ALA A 68 10.10 -10.90 23.62
CA ALA A 68 9.54 -11.48 24.83
C ALA A 68 8.14 -10.95 25.19
N TYR A 69 7.68 -9.88 24.55
CA TYR A 69 6.43 -9.18 24.86
C TYR A 69 5.66 -8.86 23.56
N SER A 70 5.20 -9.88 22.83
CA SER A 70 4.23 -9.66 21.75
C SER A 70 2.85 -9.23 22.31
N GLY A 71 2.65 -9.48 23.60
CA GLY A 71 1.38 -9.50 24.35
C GLY A 71 0.20 -10.11 23.60
N VAL A 72 0.52 -11.03 22.70
CA VAL A 72 -0.36 -12.11 22.30
C VAL A 72 -0.45 -13.08 23.48
N SER A 73 -1.66 -13.52 23.82
CA SER A 73 -1.85 -14.48 24.91
C SER A 73 -1.26 -15.84 24.54
N LYS A 74 -0.84 -16.64 25.55
CA LYS A 74 -0.37 -18.01 25.31
C LYS A 74 -1.42 -18.89 24.60
N ALA A 75 -2.70 -18.61 24.86
CA ALA A 75 -3.79 -19.31 24.18
C ALA A 75 -3.83 -18.98 22.68
N ALA A 76 -3.60 -17.71 22.32
CA ALA A 76 -3.57 -17.30 20.92
C ALA A 76 -2.30 -17.78 20.19
N THR A 77 -1.15 -17.88 20.87
CA THR A 77 0.08 -18.45 20.26
C THR A 77 -0.04 -19.95 20.00
N ASN A 78 -0.83 -20.64 20.81
CA ASN A 78 -1.04 -22.08 20.71
C ASN A 78 -2.35 -22.45 19.97
N ALA A 79 -3.07 -21.46 19.45
CA ALA A 79 -4.33 -21.69 18.76
C ALA A 79 -4.05 -22.38 17.42
N GLU A 80 -4.64 -23.56 17.23
CA GLU A 80 -4.59 -24.26 15.96
C GLU A 80 -5.73 -23.83 15.04
N CYS A 81 -5.46 -23.89 13.75
CA CYS A 81 -6.44 -23.54 12.73
C CYS A 81 -7.49 -24.65 12.60
N SER A 82 -8.75 -24.29 12.28
CA SER A 82 -9.77 -25.29 11.96
C SER A 82 -9.39 -26.08 10.71
N SER A 83 -9.79 -27.35 10.63
CA SER A 83 -9.58 -28.22 9.46
C SER A 83 -10.09 -27.60 8.14
N HIS A 84 -11.18 -26.84 8.20
CA HIS A 84 -11.69 -26.13 7.02
C HIS A 84 -10.71 -25.04 6.56
N LEU A 85 -10.20 -24.24 7.49
CA LEU A 85 -9.28 -23.15 7.19
C LEU A 85 -7.90 -23.68 6.75
N SER A 86 -7.43 -24.80 7.31
CA SER A 86 -6.22 -25.46 6.82
C SER A 86 -6.39 -25.94 5.38
N ASN A 87 -7.57 -26.45 5.01
CA ASN A 87 -7.86 -26.89 3.63
C ASN A 87 -7.96 -25.71 2.66
N LEU A 88 -8.53 -24.58 3.08
CA LEU A 88 -8.59 -23.36 2.25
C LEU A 88 -7.21 -22.73 2.03
N ALA A 89 -6.27 -22.94 2.95
CA ALA A 89 -4.90 -22.47 2.80
C ALA A 89 -4.08 -23.30 1.80
N LEU A 90 -4.53 -24.51 1.46
CA LEU A 90 -3.88 -25.32 0.43
C LEU A 90 -4.11 -24.69 -0.94
N PRO A 91 -3.10 -24.69 -1.82
CA PRO A 91 -3.27 -24.23 -3.19
C PRO A 91 -4.32 -25.08 -3.90
N LEU A 92 -5.17 -24.44 -4.70
CA LEU A 92 -6.12 -25.17 -5.54
C LEU A 92 -5.36 -26.08 -6.52
N GLU A 93 -5.66 -27.37 -6.48
CA GLU A 93 -5.11 -28.31 -7.45
C GLU A 93 -5.53 -27.92 -8.86
N ARG A 94 -4.54 -27.82 -9.75
CA ARG A 94 -4.81 -27.59 -11.17
C ARG A 94 -5.46 -28.84 -11.72
N ARG A 95 -6.66 -28.70 -12.28
CA ARG A 95 -7.30 -29.79 -13.02
C ARG A 95 -6.42 -30.13 -14.23
N GLU A 96 -6.34 -31.42 -14.58
CA GLU A 96 -5.63 -31.87 -15.78
C GLU A 96 -6.14 -31.20 -17.07
N SER A 97 -7.41 -30.78 -17.06
CA SER A 97 -8.04 -30.02 -18.14
C SER A 97 -7.74 -28.51 -18.14
N TYR A 98 -6.92 -28.02 -17.22
CA TYR A 98 -6.59 -26.59 -17.13
C TYR A 98 -5.60 -26.20 -18.22
N GLN A 99 -6.09 -25.52 -19.26
CA GLN A 99 -5.28 -24.93 -20.31
C GLN A 99 -4.90 -23.49 -19.90
N PHE A 100 -3.60 -23.23 -19.71
CA PHE A 100 -3.05 -21.91 -19.31
C PHE A 100 -3.39 -20.78 -20.28
N GLU A 101 -3.56 -21.12 -21.54
CA GLU A 101 -3.74 -20.18 -22.62
C GLU A 101 -4.89 -20.68 -23.49
N LEU A 102 -6.05 -20.03 -23.39
CA LEU A 102 -6.98 -20.07 -24.51
C LEU A 102 -6.22 -19.48 -25.71
N PRO A 103 -6.18 -20.15 -26.86
CA PRO A 103 -5.52 -19.58 -28.04
C PRO A 103 -6.14 -18.22 -28.33
N LEU A 104 -5.36 -17.16 -28.16
CA LEU A 104 -5.69 -15.83 -28.64
C LEU A 104 -5.37 -15.82 -30.15
N PRO A 105 -6.30 -15.45 -31.05
CA PRO A 105 -7.52 -14.69 -30.80
C PRO A 105 -8.80 -15.54 -30.62
N ARG A 106 -9.66 -15.12 -29.69
CA ARG A 106 -11.04 -15.64 -29.64
C ARG A 106 -11.77 -15.23 -30.92
N PRO A 107 -12.46 -16.15 -31.61
CA PRO A 107 -13.17 -15.81 -32.84
C PRO A 107 -14.27 -14.79 -32.52
N VAL A 108 -14.20 -13.63 -33.17
CA VAL A 108 -15.26 -12.62 -33.11
C VAL A 108 -16.47 -13.17 -33.88
N SER A 109 -17.67 -13.07 -33.31
CA SER A 109 -18.87 -13.54 -33.99
C SER A 109 -19.09 -12.77 -35.31
N ARG A 110 -19.65 -13.45 -36.32
CA ARG A 110 -19.99 -12.80 -37.60
C ARG A 110 -20.95 -11.63 -37.43
N SER A 111 -21.84 -11.69 -36.43
CA SER A 111 -22.76 -10.59 -36.10
C SER A 111 -22.02 -9.37 -35.55
N ALA A 112 -21.02 -9.57 -34.68
CA ALA A 112 -20.22 -8.49 -34.15
C ALA A 112 -19.36 -7.82 -35.25
N LEU A 113 -18.77 -8.60 -36.17
CA LEU A 113 -18.00 -8.06 -37.29
C LEU A 113 -18.85 -7.25 -38.29
N ARG A 114 -20.14 -7.57 -38.41
CA ARG A 114 -21.08 -6.90 -39.32
C ARG A 114 -21.94 -5.85 -38.63
N TYR A 115 -21.75 -5.65 -37.32
CA TYR A 115 -22.58 -4.75 -36.55
C TYR A 115 -22.34 -3.30 -36.99
N GLN A 116 -23.43 -2.58 -37.25
CA GLN A 116 -23.41 -1.14 -37.45
C GLN A 116 -23.98 -0.49 -36.20
N ALA A 117 -23.24 0.47 -35.65
CA ALA A 117 -23.68 1.22 -34.48
C ALA A 117 -24.97 1.99 -34.80
N THR A 118 -25.92 1.98 -33.85
CA THR A 118 -27.15 2.74 -33.98
C THR A 118 -26.87 4.25 -33.88
N GLU A 119 -27.77 5.06 -34.44
CA GLU A 119 -27.67 6.53 -34.39
C GLU A 119 -27.47 7.03 -32.96
N ARG A 120 -28.23 6.49 -32.00
CA ARG A 120 -28.09 6.85 -30.58
C ARG A 120 -26.73 6.52 -29.98
N ILE A 121 -26.11 5.39 -30.37
CA ILE A 121 -24.74 5.07 -29.91
C ILE A 121 -23.75 6.09 -30.48
N ASN A 122 -23.92 6.49 -31.75
CA ASN A 122 -23.09 7.50 -32.38
C ASN A 122 -23.26 8.88 -31.72
N GLU A 123 -24.50 9.28 -31.38
CA GLU A 123 -24.79 10.51 -30.64
C GLU A 123 -24.11 10.53 -29.26
N LEU A 124 -24.20 9.42 -28.52
CA LEU A 124 -23.61 9.29 -27.18
C LEU A 124 -22.08 9.19 -27.21
N ALA A 125 -21.50 8.74 -28.32
CA ALA A 125 -20.05 8.71 -28.50
C ALA A 125 -19.44 10.12 -28.68
N LEU A 126 -20.26 11.13 -28.95
CA LEU A 126 -19.79 12.51 -29.05
C LEU A 126 -19.43 13.06 -27.66
N PRO A 127 -18.28 13.75 -27.51
CA PRO A 127 -17.87 14.33 -26.25
C PRO A 127 -18.85 15.44 -25.82
N ARG A 128 -19.22 15.46 -24.54
CA ARG A 128 -20.07 16.52 -23.97
C ARG A 128 -19.32 17.85 -23.98
N LYS A 129 -19.84 18.84 -24.71
CA LYS A 129 -19.36 20.22 -24.60
C LYS A 129 -19.84 20.80 -23.27
N GLN A 130 -18.90 21.16 -22.40
CA GLN A 130 -19.24 21.97 -21.22
C GLN A 130 -19.40 23.42 -21.67
N SER A 131 -20.55 24.04 -21.39
CA SER A 131 -20.67 25.50 -21.51
C SER A 131 -19.86 26.14 -20.39
N SER A 132 -18.86 26.94 -20.74
CA SER A 132 -18.13 27.78 -19.79
C SER A 132 -19.02 28.95 -19.37
N THR A 133 -20.11 28.66 -18.66
CA THR A 133 -20.84 29.66 -17.89
C THR A 133 -20.15 29.75 -16.54
N HIS A 134 -19.20 30.69 -16.48
CA HIS A 134 -18.52 31.15 -15.28
C HIS A 134 -19.27 32.35 -14.70
#